data_AF-A0A9Q5NA37-F1
#
_entry.id   AF-A0A9Q5NA37-F1
#
_cell.length_a   1.000
_cell.length_b   1.000
_cell.length_c   1.000
_cell.angle_alpha   90.00
_cell.angle_beta   90.00
_cell.angle_gamma   90.00
#
_symmetry.space_group_name_H-M   'P 1'
#
loop_
_entity.id
_entity.type
_entity.pdbx_description
1 polymer ?
#
loop_
_entity_poly.entity_id
_entity_poly.type
_entity_poly.pdbx_seq_one_letter_code
_entity_poly.pdbx_strand_id
1 'polypeptide(L)'
;MGEYICIRAQSAHQYQAFVSNYSGGDDSWFNINDSFADDGRWARKGWEVVAIRNKEDTDRRGYYVNAKNHTVYITVKSLKDVEIKSVKRPE
;
A
#
# COMPACT_ATOMS: atom_id res chain seq x y z
N MET A 1 -5.78 16.18 -0.12
CA MET A 1 -5.38 14.81 0.33
C MET A 1 -6.62 14.12 0.87
N GLY A 2 -6.90 12.88 0.46
CA GLY A 2 -8.06 12.10 0.90
C GLY A 2 -7.65 10.84 1.67
N GLU A 3 -8.64 10.02 2.02
CA GLU A 3 -8.43 8.74 2.71
C GLU A 3 -7.93 7.70 1.70
N TYR A 4 -6.61 7.55 1.64
CA TYR A 4 -5.94 6.71 0.67
C TYR A 4 -4.84 5.88 1.34
N ILE A 5 -4.64 4.69 0.79
CA ILE A 5 -3.40 3.94 0.94
C ILE A 5 -2.65 4.09 -0.38
N CYS A 6 -1.44 4.61 -0.31
CA CYS A 6 -0.56 4.84 -1.44
C CYS A 6 0.68 3.95 -1.29
N ILE A 7 0.97 3.10 -2.26
CA ILE A 7 2.07 2.13 -2.22
C ILE A 7 2.94 2.33 -3.45
N ARG A 8 4.26 2.39 -3.26
CA ARG A 8 5.24 2.38 -4.35
C ARG A 8 6.40 1.45 -4.03
N ALA A 9 7.06 0.96 -5.06
CA ALA A 9 8.31 0.21 -4.98
C ALA A 9 9.49 1.09 -5.42
N GLN A 10 10.39 1.41 -4.49
CA GLN A 10 11.67 2.04 -4.78
C GLN A 10 12.77 0.97 -4.78
N SER A 11 12.70 0.07 -5.76
CA SER A 11 13.56 -1.11 -5.86
C SER A 11 13.72 -1.53 -7.32
N ALA A 12 14.80 -2.24 -7.63
CA ALA A 12 14.95 -2.90 -8.93
C ALA A 12 14.10 -4.19 -9.05
N HIS A 13 13.58 -4.70 -7.93
CA HIS A 13 12.72 -5.87 -7.90
C HIS A 13 11.26 -5.50 -8.12
N GLN A 14 10.51 -6.39 -8.76
CA GLN A 14 9.07 -6.24 -8.96
C GLN A 14 8.31 -6.76 -7.75
N TYR A 15 7.37 -5.95 -7.26
CA TYR A 15 6.50 -6.28 -6.15
C TYR A 15 5.03 -6.15 -6.55
N GLN A 16 4.19 -6.88 -5.83
CA GLN A 16 2.75 -6.72 -5.91
C GLN A 16 2.18 -6.39 -4.55
N ALA A 17 1.13 -5.58 -4.53
CA ALA A 17 0.38 -5.25 -3.35
C ALA A 17 -1.04 -5.81 -3.41
N PHE A 18 -1.48 -6.28 -2.26
CA PHE A 18 -2.86 -6.60 -1.93
C PHE A 18 -3.31 -5.56 -0.90
N VAL A 19 -4.49 -4.97 -1.10
CA VAL A 19 -5.14 -4.13 -0.09
C VAL A 19 -6.51 -4.73 0.13
N SER A 20 -6.85 -5.08 1.38
CA SER A 20 -8.15 -5.67 1.68
C SER A 20 -9.31 -4.79 1.21
N ASN A 21 -10.46 -5.42 1.09
CA ASN A 21 -11.71 -4.79 0.66
C ASN A 21 -12.66 -4.55 1.84
N TYR A 22 -12.14 -4.44 3.07
CA TYR A 22 -12.99 -4.23 4.26
C TYR A 22 -13.77 -2.91 4.16
N SER A 23 -13.16 -1.87 3.60
CA SER A 23 -13.84 -0.62 3.24
C SER A 23 -14.24 -0.54 1.75
N GLY A 24 -14.27 -1.67 1.04
CA GLY A 24 -14.66 -1.83 -0.36
C GLY A 24 -13.49 -1.88 -1.35
N GLY A 25 -13.82 -2.04 -2.64
CA GLY A 25 -12.86 -2.14 -3.75
C GLY A 25 -12.45 -3.58 -4.09
N ASP A 26 -11.50 -3.71 -5.02
CA ASP A 26 -10.89 -4.99 -5.41
C ASP A 26 -9.70 -5.29 -4.50
N ASP A 27 -9.60 -6.54 -4.05
CA ASP A 27 -8.54 -7.12 -3.22
C ASP A 27 -7.67 -8.11 -4.01
N SER A 28 -7.64 -7.99 -5.34
CA SER A 28 -6.66 -8.68 -6.17
C SER A 28 -5.22 -8.22 -5.86
N TRP A 29 -4.24 -8.96 -6.37
CA TRP A 29 -2.85 -8.54 -6.34
C TRP A 29 -2.55 -7.61 -7.53
N PHE A 30 -2.04 -6.42 -7.23
CA PHE A 30 -1.70 -5.41 -8.24
C PHE A 30 -0.19 -5.18 -8.27
N ASN A 31 0.38 -5.02 -9.47
CA ASN A 31 1.77 -4.60 -9.60
C ASN A 31 1.92 -3.17 -9.05
N ILE A 32 2.94 -2.94 -8.22
CA ILE A 32 3.27 -1.61 -7.72
C ILE A 32 4.52 -1.08 -8.42
N ASN A 33 4.40 0.15 -8.94
CA ASN A 33 5.48 0.85 -9.63
C ASN A 33 6.21 1.81 -8.68
N ASP A 34 7.13 2.60 -9.20
CA ASP A 34 7.94 3.56 -8.44
C ASP A 34 7.21 4.86 -8.08
N SER A 35 5.92 4.96 -8.41
CA SER A 35 5.06 6.12 -8.21
C SER A 35 3.90 5.83 -7.25
N PHE A 36 3.40 6.88 -6.59
CA PHE A 36 2.15 6.86 -5.81
C PHE A 36 0.93 7.27 -6.65
N ALA A 37 1.04 7.22 -7.98
CA ALA A 37 -0.04 7.56 -8.90
C ALA A 37 -1.16 6.50 -8.88
N ASP A 38 -2.06 6.54 -9.86
CA ASP A 38 -3.30 5.76 -9.84
C ASP A 38 -3.09 4.24 -9.75
N ASP A 39 -1.96 3.74 -10.24
CA ASP A 39 -1.51 2.34 -10.15
C ASP A 39 -1.00 1.93 -8.75
N GLY A 40 -0.67 2.91 -7.92
CA GLY A 40 -0.20 2.73 -6.54
C GLY A 40 -1.15 3.33 -5.51
N ARG A 41 -2.44 3.57 -5.83
CA ARG A 41 -3.36 4.29 -4.95
C ARG A 41 -4.70 3.58 -4.78
N TRP A 42 -5.08 3.32 -3.52
CA TRP A 42 -6.37 2.75 -3.14
C TRP A 42 -7.14 3.73 -2.26
N ALA A 43 -8.38 4.05 -2.64
CA ALA A 43 -9.31 4.75 -1.77
C ALA A 43 -9.83 3.78 -0.70
N ARG A 44 -9.51 4.04 0.57
CA ARG A 44 -9.84 3.19 1.72
C ARG A 44 -10.15 4.04 2.94
N LYS A 45 -11.21 3.70 3.67
CA LYS A 45 -11.82 4.57 4.71
C LYS A 45 -11.76 3.98 6.11
N GLY A 46 -10.58 3.54 6.53
CA GLY A 46 -10.39 2.98 7.85
C GLY A 46 -9.24 1.98 7.91
N TRP A 47 -9.45 0.95 8.71
CA TRP A 47 -8.50 -0.13 8.88
C TRP A 47 -8.48 -1.06 7.67
N GLU A 48 -7.28 -1.34 7.17
CA GLU A 48 -7.05 -2.27 6.07
C GLU A 48 -5.81 -3.12 6.35
N VAL A 49 -5.83 -4.35 5.87
CA VAL A 49 -4.65 -5.18 5.70
C VAL A 49 -4.03 -4.86 4.34
N VAL A 50 -2.77 -4.48 4.36
CA VAL A 50 -1.93 -4.36 3.16
C VAL A 50 -0.92 -5.49 3.18
N ALA A 51 -0.86 -6.29 2.13
CA ALA A 51 0.18 -7.28 1.96
C ALA A 51 1.02 -6.98 0.72
N ILE A 52 2.33 -7.20 0.81
CA ILE A 52 3.27 -7.01 -0.28
C ILE A 52 3.99 -8.34 -0.51
N ARG A 53 4.12 -8.75 -1.77
CA ARG A 53 4.86 -9.95 -2.17
C ARG A 53 5.86 -9.64 -3.28
N ASN A 54 6.92 -10.44 -3.37
CA ASN A 54 7.77 -10.45 -4.56
C ASN A 54 7.07 -11.12 -5.74
N LYS A 55 7.58 -10.90 -6.96
CA LYS A 55 7.04 -11.45 -8.21
C LYS A 55 6.91 -12.98 -8.19
N GLU A 56 7.88 -13.66 -7.59
CA GLU A 56 7.94 -15.12 -7.50
C GLU A 56 7.01 -15.68 -6.41
N ASP A 57 6.41 -14.81 -5.60
CA ASP A 57 5.50 -15.16 -4.52
C ASP A 57 6.11 -16.14 -3.50
N THR A 58 7.39 -15.94 -3.18
CA THR A 58 8.14 -16.75 -2.22
C THR A 58 8.32 -16.08 -0.86
N ASP A 59 8.14 -14.76 -0.79
CA ASP A 59 8.17 -13.99 0.45
C ASP A 59 7.04 -12.93 0.44
N ARG A 60 6.41 -12.75 1.59
CA ARG A 60 5.29 -11.83 1.80
C ARG A 60 5.42 -11.09 3.11
N ARG A 61 4.94 -9.85 3.14
CA ARG A 61 4.84 -9.04 4.36
C ARG A 61 3.47 -8.38 4.44
N GLY A 62 2.85 -8.50 5.60
CA GLY A 62 1.56 -7.90 5.90
C GLY A 62 1.68 -6.74 6.88
N TYR A 63 0.85 -5.73 6.71
CA TYR A 63 0.77 -4.52 7.51
C TYR A 63 -0.70 -4.21 7.78
N TYR A 64 -1.02 -3.84 9.01
CA TYR A 64 -2.36 -3.38 9.36
C TYR A 64 -2.33 -1.87 9.56
N VAL A 65 -3.00 -1.14 8.67
CA VAL A 65 -2.91 0.33 8.59
C VAL A 65 -4.28 0.97 8.67
N ASN A 66 -4.34 2.21 9.17
CA ASN A 66 -5.58 2.98 9.28
C ASN A 66 -5.50 4.24 8.42
N ALA A 67 -6.33 4.31 7.39
CA ALA A 67 -6.46 5.47 6.50
C ALA A 67 -7.57 6.46 6.92
N LYS A 68 -8.28 6.22 8.05
CA LYS A 68 -9.31 7.14 8.53
C LYS A 68 -8.73 8.53 8.77
N ASN A 69 -9.20 9.55 8.05
CA ASN A 69 -8.69 10.93 8.08
C ASN A 69 -7.20 11.10 7.73
N HIS A 70 -6.55 10.09 7.13
CA HIS A 70 -5.13 10.11 6.79
C HIS A 70 -4.89 9.60 5.37
N THR A 71 -3.81 10.05 4.74
CA THR A 71 -3.18 9.30 3.66
C THR A 71 -2.04 8.47 4.24
N VAL A 72 -2.05 7.16 3.99
CA VAL A 72 -0.95 6.25 4.37
C VAL A 72 -0.06 6.05 3.16
N TYR A 73 1.21 6.40 3.27
CA TYR A 73 2.23 6.18 2.25
C TYR A 73 3.11 4.99 2.66
N ILE A 74 3.25 4.02 1.77
CA ILE A 74 4.06 2.81 1.95
C ILE A 74 5.12 2.81 0.85
N THR A 75 6.40 2.93 1.22
CA THR A 75 7.53 2.80 0.29
C THR A 75 8.24 1.48 0.51
N VAL A 76 8.26 0.64 -0.50
CA VAL A 76 8.92 -0.67 -0.48
C VAL A 76 10.31 -0.55 -1.09
N LYS A 77 11.36 -0.62 -0.28
CA LYS A 77 12.75 -0.72 -0.77
C LYS A 77 13.16 -2.19 -0.90
N SER A 78 12.74 -2.99 0.07
CA SER A 78 12.72 -4.46 0.03
C SER A 78 11.63 -4.99 0.96
N LEU A 79 11.30 -6.28 0.94
CA LEU A 79 10.38 -6.86 1.91
C LEU A 79 10.90 -6.82 3.36
N LYS A 80 12.19 -6.55 3.58
CA LYS A 80 12.76 -6.35 4.92
C LYS A 80 12.87 -4.88 5.31
N ASP A 81 12.64 -3.97 4.36
CA ASP A 81 12.79 -2.53 4.51
C ASP A 81 11.61 -1.82 3.82
N VAL A 82 10.53 -1.67 4.59
CA VAL A 82 9.30 -1.02 4.18
C VAL A 82 9.05 0.16 5.11
N GLU A 83 8.97 1.34 4.51
CA GLU A 83 8.67 2.58 5.23
C GLU A 83 7.18 2.87 5.16
N ILE A 84 6.57 3.17 6.30
CA ILE A 84 5.16 3.54 6.40
C ILE A 84 5.05 4.91 7.05
N LYS A 85 4.37 5.83 6.37
CA LYS A 85 4.13 7.19 6.85
C LYS A 85 2.65 7.56 6.72
N SER A 86 2.02 7.90 7.84
CA SER A 86 0.66 8.42 7.86
C SER A 86 0.68 9.95 7.93
N VAL A 87 -0.06 10.60 7.03
CA VAL A 87 -0.18 12.07 6.97
C VAL A 87 -1.63 12.44 7.25
N LYS A 88 -1.86 13.16 8.36
CA LYS A 88 -3.19 13.65 8.73
C LYS A 88 -3.63 14.71 7.74
N ARG A 89 -4.91 14.68 7.36
CA ARG A 89 -5.51 15.76 6.57
C ARG A 89 -5.45 17.08 7.37
N PRO A 90 -5.06 18.22 6.76
CA PRO A 90 -5.30 19.54 7.34
C PRO A 90 -6.80 19.72 7.55
N GLU A 91 -7.19 20.16 8.74
CA GLU A 91 -8.60 20.44 9.10
C GLU A 91 -9.19 21.54 8.22
#